data_AF-A0A957NYR7-F1
#
_entry.id   AF-A0A957NYR7-F1
#
_cell.length_a   1.000
_cell.length_b   1.000
_cell.length_c   1.000
_cell.angle_alpha   90.00
_cell.angle_beta   90.00
_cell.angle_gamma   90.00
#
_symmetry.space_group_name_H-M   'P 1'
#
loop_
_entity.id
_entity.type
_entity.pdbx_description
1 polymer ?
#
loop_
_entity_poly.entity_id
_entity_poly.type
_entity_poly.pdbx_seq_one_letter_code
_entity_poly.pdbx_strand_id
1 'polypeptide(L)' 'GASTWCADMYVKPEFRRRGIARSLMVRMLADDRAHGAEQAVLLASHTGAKLYPVVGYAQIGTLYIYTPARK' A
#
# COMPACT_ATOMS: atom_id res chain seq x y z
N GLY A 1 -16.01 0.63 -10.60
CA GLY A 1 -15.17 -0.55 -10.76
C GLY A 1 -15.10 -1.33 -9.48
N ALA A 2 -14.75 -2.62 -9.57
CA ALA A 2 -14.41 -3.42 -8.40
C ALA A 2 -13.06 -2.94 -7.83
N SER A 3 -13.07 -2.41 -6.61
CA SER A 3 -11.86 -1.89 -5.95
C SER A 3 -11.48 -2.79 -4.76
N THR A 4 -10.19 -3.04 -4.59
CA THR A 4 -9.62 -3.77 -3.45
C THR A 4 -8.91 -2.82 -2.50
N TRP A 5 -8.82 -3.21 -1.23
CA TRP A 5 -8.09 -2.48 -0.19
C TRP A 5 -6.84 -3.25 0.21
N CYS A 6 -5.67 -2.64 0.00
CA CYS A 6 -4.39 -3.21 0.43
C CYS A 6 -4.07 -2.76 1.86
N ALA A 7 -3.87 -3.73 2.76
CA ALA A 7 -3.53 -3.52 4.16
C ALA A 7 -2.38 -4.44 4.61
N ASP A 8 -1.89 -4.20 5.83
CA ASP A 8 -0.98 -5.10 6.56
C ASP A 8 0.35 -5.46 5.88
N MET A 9 0.79 -4.63 4.93
CA MET A 9 2.10 -4.78 4.29
C MET A 9 3.23 -4.52 5.29
N TYR A 10 3.96 -5.58 5.66
CA TYR A 10 5.06 -5.50 6.61
C TYR A 10 6.25 -6.37 6.19
N VAL A 11 7.45 -5.79 6.35
CA VAL A 11 8.72 -6.52 6.26
C VAL A 11 9.54 -6.16 7.49
N LYS A 12 9.99 -7.18 8.23
CA LYS A 12 10.86 -7.00 9.40
C LYS A 12 12.09 -6.15 9.02
N PRO A 13 12.54 -5.22 9.89
CA PRO A 13 13.63 -4.29 9.58
C PRO A 13 14.89 -4.94 8.98
N GLU A 14 15.34 -6.06 9.54
CA GLU A 14 16.52 -6.82 9.11
C GLU A 14 16.47 -7.38 7.67
N PHE A 15 15.26 -7.49 7.09
CA PHE A 15 15.04 -7.96 5.72
C PHE A 15 14.64 -6.85 4.74
N ARG A 16 14.60 -5.58 5.18
CA ARG A 16 14.26 -4.45 4.30
C ARG A 16 15.34 -4.22 3.24
N ARG A 17 14.97 -3.46 2.20
CA ARG A 17 15.85 -3.10 1.05
C ARG A 17 16.33 -4.29 0.21
N ARG A 18 15.69 -5.46 0.36
CA ARG A 18 15.93 -6.67 -0.45
C ARG A 18 14.86 -6.93 -1.52
N GLY A 19 13.97 -5.96 -1.78
CA GLY A 19 12.89 -6.09 -2.78
C GLY A 19 11.66 -6.89 -2.33
N ILE A 20 11.63 -7.45 -1.11
CA ILE A 20 10.53 -8.32 -0.63
C ILE A 20 9.15 -7.66 -0.74
N ALA A 21 8.98 -6.45 -0.20
CA ALA A 21 7.69 -5.75 -0.25
C ALA A 21 7.23 -5.47 -1.69
N ARG A 22 8.18 -5.20 -2.61
CA ARG A 22 7.84 -5.02 -4.03
C ARG A 22 7.32 -6.32 -4.63
N SER A 23 7.95 -7.46 -4.35
CA SER A 23 7.51 -8.76 -4.85
C SER A 23 6.13 -9.14 -4.31
N LEU A 24 5.86 -8.89 -3.02
CA LEU A 24 4.54 -9.11 -2.43
C LEU A 24 3.46 -8.25 -3.09
N MET A 25 3.73 -6.95 -3.28
CA MET A 25 2.79 -6.03 -3.93
C MET A 25 2.52 -6.44 -5.39
N VAL A 26 3.55 -6.77 -6.17
CA VAL A 26 3.39 -7.19 -7.57
C VAL A 26 2.53 -8.44 -7.65
N ARG A 27 2.75 -9.42 -6.75
CA ARG A 27 1.94 -10.63 -6.70
C ARG A 27 0.48 -10.32 -6.38
N MET A 28 0.25 -9.56 -5.31
CA MET A 28 -1.09 -9.16 -4.87
C MET A 28 -1.86 -8.43 -5.99
N LEU A 29 -1.25 -7.45 -6.65
CA LEU A 29 -1.90 -6.70 -7.74
C LEU A 29 -2.19 -7.58 -8.97
N ALA A 30 -1.32 -8.54 -9.26
CA ALA A 30 -1.57 -9.51 -10.33
C ALA A 30 -2.76 -10.42 -9.99
N ASP A 31 -2.85 -10.89 -8.75
CA ASP A 31 -3.97 -11.70 -8.27
C ASP A 31 -5.28 -10.87 -8.27
N ASP A 32 -5.26 -9.64 -7.78
CA ASP A 32 -6.40 -8.70 -7.84
C ASP A 32 -6.94 -8.55 -9.27
N ARG A 33 -6.04 -8.29 -10.22
CA ARG A 33 -6.40 -8.17 -11.64
C ARG A 33 -7.00 -9.46 -12.20
N ALA A 34 -6.43 -10.61 -11.85
CA ALA A 34 -6.94 -11.91 -12.30
C ALA A 34 -8.37 -12.20 -11.80
N HIS A 35 -8.75 -11.60 -10.67
CA HIS A 35 -10.11 -11.70 -10.10
C HIS A 35 -11.02 -10.52 -10.48
N GLY A 36 -10.62 -9.69 -11.45
CA GLY A 36 -11.47 -8.63 -11.99
C GLY A 36 -11.44 -7.32 -11.22
N ALA A 37 -10.51 -7.13 -10.27
CA ALA A 37 -10.31 -5.83 -9.66
C ALA A 37 -9.78 -4.83 -10.70
N GLU A 38 -10.37 -3.64 -10.73
CA GLU A 38 -9.96 -2.54 -11.59
C GLU A 38 -8.97 -1.61 -10.89
N GLN A 39 -9.02 -1.57 -9.55
CA GLN A 39 -8.28 -0.62 -8.73
C GLN A 39 -7.90 -1.25 -7.39
N ALA A 40 -6.73 -0.88 -6.88
CA ALA A 40 -6.32 -1.18 -5.51
C ALA A 40 -5.98 0.13 -4.79
N VAL A 41 -6.50 0.30 -3.57
CA VAL A 41 -6.33 1.52 -2.77
C VAL A 41 -5.72 1.16 -1.41
N LEU A 42 -4.93 2.08 -0.85
CA LEU A 42 -4.35 1.92 0.47
C LEU A 42 -4.14 3.28 1.15
N LEU A 43 -3.99 3.25 2.47
CA LEU A 43 -3.44 4.36 3.22
C LEU A 43 -1.93 4.15 3.39
N ALA A 44 -1.14 5.01 2.75
CA ALA A 44 0.31 4.88 2.80
C ALA A 44 0.86 5.33 4.15
N SER A 45 1.70 4.49 4.77
CA SER A 45 2.60 4.96 5.83
C SER A 45 3.74 5.81 5.23
N HIS A 46 4.38 6.64 6.05
CA HIS A 46 5.57 7.41 5.64
C HIS A 46 6.67 6.52 5.02
N THR A 47 6.87 5.31 5.58
CA THR A 47 7.85 4.35 5.06
C THR A 47 7.40 3.73 3.74
N GLY A 48 6.10 3.39 3.63
CA GLY A 48 5.51 2.78 2.44
C GLY A 48 5.38 3.72 1.25
N ALA A 49 5.26 5.04 1.50
CA ALA A 49 5.02 6.05 0.46
C ALA A 49 6.05 6.04 -0.69
N LYS A 50 7.29 5.59 -0.44
CA LYS A 50 8.32 5.47 -1.49
C LYS A 50 8.18 4.21 -2.35
N LEU A 51 7.55 3.15 -1.83
CA LEU A 51 7.38 1.88 -2.53
C LEU A 51 6.21 1.93 -3.51
N TYR A 52 5.06 2.47 -3.09
CA TYR A 52 3.81 2.36 -3.85
C TYR A 52 3.88 2.94 -5.28
N PRO A 53 4.56 4.09 -5.54
CA PRO A 53 4.73 4.58 -6.90
C PRO A 53 5.50 3.64 -7.82
N VAL A 54 6.43 2.84 -7.29
CA VAL A 54 7.23 1.87 -8.06
C VAL A 54 6.38 0.70 -8.56
N VAL A 55 5.22 0.46 -7.96
CA VAL A 55 4.29 -0.61 -8.33
C VAL A 55 2.98 -0.07 -8.93
N GLY A 56 2.96 1.21 -9.34
CA GLY A 56 1.86 1.79 -10.12
C GLY A 56 0.79 2.54 -9.33
N TYR A 57 0.95 2.72 -8.01
CA TYR A 57 0.04 3.58 -7.25
C TYR A 57 0.34 5.04 -7.54
N ALA A 58 -0.74 5.84 -7.63
CA ALA A 58 -0.66 7.29 -7.61
C ALA A 58 -1.22 7.82 -6.28
N GLN A 59 -0.65 8.91 -5.77
CA GLN A 59 -1.24 9.60 -4.64
C GLN A 59 -2.53 10.31 -5.10
N ILE A 60 -3.67 9.92 -4.53
CA ILE A 60 -4.98 10.50 -4.84
C ILE A 60 -5.52 11.44 -3.75
N GLY A 61 -4.85 11.48 -2.59
CA GLY A 61 -5.26 12.31 -1.45
C GLY A 61 -4.31 12.19 -0.27
N THR A 62 -4.55 13.02 0.76
CA THR A 62 -3.85 12.97 2.05
C THR A 62 -4.87 12.84 3.16
N LEU A 63 -4.73 11.81 4.01
CA LEU A 63 -5.56 11.64 5.19
C LEU A 63 -4.85 12.24 6.40
N TYR A 64 -5.49 13.22 7.04
CA TYR A 64 -5.04 13.77 8.32
C TYR A 64 -5.85 13.15 9.45
N ILE A 65 -5.16 12.59 10.44
CA ILE A 65 -5.77 12.01 11.63
C ILE A 65 -5.49 12.94 12.81
N TYR A 66 -6.56 13.43 13.43
CA TYR A 66 -6.50 14.31 14.59
C TYR A 66 -7.01 13.59 15.82
N THR A 67 -6.41 13.88 16.98
CA THR A 67 -6.92 13.45 18.28
C THR A 67 -7.22 14.70 19.10
N PRO A 68 -8.37 14.80 19.79
CA PRO A 68 -8.65 15.94 20.64
C PRO A 68 -7.57 16.11 21.71
N ALA A 69 -7.29 17.36 22.08
CA ALA A 69 -6.35 17.65 23.16
C ALA A 69 -6.81 16.93 24.43
N ARG A 70 -5.89 16.24 25.11
CA ARG A 70 -6.15 15.73 26.45
C ARG A 70 -6.37 16.94 27.37
N LYS A 71 -7.49 16.95 28.10
CA LYS A 71 -7.76 17.96 29.13
C LYS A 71 -6.72 17.89 30.24
#